data_AF-A0A2K8NQK8-F1
#
_entry.id   AF-A0A2K8NQK8-F1
#
_cell.length_a   1.000
_cell.length_b   1.000
_cell.length_c   1.000
_cell.angle_alpha   90.00
_cell.angle_beta   90.00
_cell.angle_gamma   90.00
#
_symmetry.space_group_name_H-M   'P 1'
#
loop_
_entity.id
_entity.type
_entity.pdbx_description
1 polymer ?
#
loop_
_entity_poly.entity_id
_entity_poly.type
_entity_poly.pdbx_seq_one_letter_code
_entity_poly.pdbx_strand_id
1 'polypeptide(L)'
;MTKEFKRSGHRLKNQKRIYRNFLLHNDLKTKEFVKNPASDQKNIIIKNLDFLLRLAKLKEVHFVNQMNIIRLLTSELYQLATKTGLKEDMKVLNKKIEANLDEYHLILIPDNLEKNLAREFHFTPEEITRYFSFHHIYSMLASTFASPFIDDDNYYQYYEYGYYLAMYLNLGYYSNKTTINPNYLVFCAKLKAQEKMIEAIQKITPEFFNLFVIKTNKWLSQVNYHKLEVEQRT
;
A
#
# COMPACT_ATOMS: atom_id res chain seq x y z
N MET A 1 13.87 20.21 -18.90
CA MET A 1 13.43 19.46 -17.71
C MET A 1 12.23 18.50 -17.95
N THR A 2 11.90 18.11 -19.19
CA THR A 2 10.59 17.49 -19.52
C THR A 2 10.63 16.13 -20.23
N LYS A 3 11.80 15.53 -20.47
CA LYS A 3 11.91 14.25 -21.20
C LYS A 3 11.86 12.99 -20.32
N GLU A 4 12.12 13.07 -19.01
CA GLU A 4 12.12 11.90 -18.09
C GLU A 4 10.73 11.41 -17.66
N PHE A 5 9.66 12.12 -18.05
CA PHE A 5 8.30 11.82 -17.60
C PHE A 5 7.42 11.07 -18.63
N LYS A 6 7.95 10.67 -19.79
CA LYS A 6 7.18 9.92 -20.80
C LYS A 6 6.96 8.46 -20.38
N ARG A 7 5.69 8.07 -20.25
CA ARG A 7 5.22 6.71 -19.89
C ARG A 7 5.56 5.69 -20.99
N SER A 8 6.13 4.54 -20.60
CA SER A 8 6.42 3.41 -21.49
C SER A 8 5.33 2.33 -21.41
N GLY A 9 4.43 2.30 -22.39
CA GLY A 9 3.41 1.25 -22.54
C GLY A 9 3.97 -0.17 -22.68
N HIS A 10 5.24 -0.31 -23.11
CA HIS A 10 5.96 -1.59 -23.17
C HIS A 10 6.31 -2.20 -21.80
N ARG A 11 6.35 -1.40 -20.73
CA ARG A 11 6.74 -1.86 -19.38
C ARG A 11 5.67 -2.74 -18.71
N LEU A 12 4.38 -2.50 -19.01
CA LEU A 12 3.24 -3.16 -18.35
C LEU A 12 3.09 -4.65 -18.70
N LYS A 13 3.39 -5.06 -19.95
CA LYS A 13 3.34 -6.50 -20.34
C LYS A 13 4.44 -7.30 -19.65
N ASN A 14 5.65 -6.73 -19.53
CA ASN A 14 6.75 -7.37 -18.80
C ASN A 14 6.47 -7.45 -17.30
N GLN A 15 5.86 -6.42 -16.69
CA GLN A 15 5.53 -6.44 -15.25
C GLN A 15 4.57 -7.58 -14.88
N LYS A 16 3.57 -7.92 -15.71
CA LYS A 16 2.69 -9.07 -15.44
C LYS A 16 3.49 -10.39 -15.45
N ARG A 17 4.39 -10.57 -16.42
CA ARG A 17 5.25 -11.76 -16.49
C ARG A 17 6.20 -11.84 -15.31
N ILE A 18 6.86 -10.73 -14.97
CA ILE A 18 7.76 -10.61 -13.82
C ILE A 18 7.02 -10.97 -12.53
N TYR A 19 5.83 -10.42 -12.31
CA TYR A 19 5.04 -10.74 -11.11
C TYR A 19 4.60 -12.21 -11.08
N ARG A 20 4.21 -12.80 -12.23
CA ARG A 20 3.90 -14.24 -12.29
C ARG A 20 5.12 -15.10 -11.95
N ASN A 21 6.29 -14.76 -12.48
CA ASN A 21 7.52 -15.48 -12.18
C ASN A 21 7.89 -15.34 -10.71
N PHE A 22 7.72 -14.15 -10.13
CA PHE A 22 7.89 -13.94 -8.69
C PHE A 22 6.94 -14.83 -7.86
N LEU A 23 5.66 -14.89 -8.23
CA LEU A 23 4.69 -15.79 -7.57
C LEU A 23 5.09 -17.26 -7.70
N LEU A 24 5.50 -17.70 -8.89
CA LEU A 24 5.94 -19.09 -9.13
C LEU A 24 7.20 -19.45 -8.35
N HIS A 25 8.19 -18.54 -8.32
CA HIS A 25 9.42 -18.72 -7.55
C HIS A 25 9.14 -18.86 -6.04
N ASN A 26 8.05 -18.27 -5.58
CA ASN A 26 7.58 -18.35 -4.20
C ASN A 26 6.45 -19.40 -4.02
N ASP A 27 6.25 -20.35 -4.93
CA ASP A 27 5.17 -21.37 -4.95
C ASP A 27 3.76 -20.85 -4.62
N LEU A 28 3.41 -19.65 -5.10
CA LEU A 28 2.09 -19.06 -4.90
C LEU A 28 1.17 -19.33 -6.11
N LYS A 29 -0.08 -19.71 -5.83
CA LYS A 29 -1.10 -19.97 -6.87
C LYS A 29 -1.42 -18.70 -7.66
N THR A 30 -0.98 -18.67 -8.91
CA THR A 30 -0.97 -17.45 -9.73
C THR A 30 -2.37 -16.89 -10.04
N LYS A 31 -3.41 -17.73 -10.09
CA LYS A 31 -4.78 -17.32 -10.49
C LYS A 31 -5.43 -16.37 -9.49
N GLU A 32 -5.20 -16.57 -8.19
CA GLU A 32 -5.83 -15.82 -7.10
C GLU A 32 -5.27 -14.41 -6.98
N PHE A 33 -3.96 -14.23 -7.18
CA PHE A 33 -3.29 -12.94 -7.02
C PHE A 33 -3.32 -12.07 -8.29
N VAL A 34 -3.39 -12.68 -9.48
CA VAL A 34 -3.39 -11.94 -10.75
C VAL A 34 -4.76 -11.33 -11.08
N LYS A 35 -5.86 -11.94 -10.61
CA LYS A 35 -7.22 -11.47 -10.86
C LYS A 35 -7.77 -10.50 -9.81
N ASN A 36 -6.97 -10.14 -8.81
CA ASN A 36 -7.50 -9.44 -7.65
C ASN A 36 -7.91 -7.98 -7.99
N PRO A 37 -9.17 -7.59 -7.73
CA PRO A 37 -9.76 -6.31 -8.12
C PRO A 37 -9.16 -5.09 -7.37
N ALA A 38 -8.37 -5.29 -6.31
CA ALA A 38 -7.54 -4.22 -5.71
C ALA A 38 -6.37 -3.74 -6.60
N SER A 39 -6.39 -4.06 -7.89
CA SER A 39 -5.49 -3.58 -8.95
C SER A 39 -5.17 -2.08 -8.81
N ASP A 40 -6.19 -1.25 -8.60
CA ASP A 40 -6.02 0.21 -8.66
C ASP A 40 -5.30 0.75 -7.42
N GLN A 41 -5.58 0.20 -6.23
CA GLN A 41 -4.90 0.56 -4.98
C GLN A 41 -3.44 0.09 -4.97
N LYS A 42 -3.16 -1.13 -5.43
CA LYS A 42 -1.78 -1.66 -5.64
C LYS A 42 -0.96 -0.72 -6.50
N ASN A 43 -1.56 -0.24 -7.58
CA ASN A 43 -0.89 0.65 -8.51
C ASN A 43 -0.55 2.00 -7.88
N ILE A 44 -1.28 2.47 -6.86
CA ILE A 44 -1.00 3.77 -6.23
C ILE A 44 0.26 3.69 -5.35
N ILE A 45 0.36 2.69 -4.46
CA ILE A 45 1.55 2.54 -3.59
C ILE A 45 2.81 2.40 -4.44
N ILE A 46 2.76 1.56 -5.47
CA ILE A 46 3.89 1.32 -6.38
C ILE A 46 4.22 2.57 -7.22
N LYS A 47 3.22 3.34 -7.67
CA LYS A 47 3.46 4.60 -8.40
C LYS A 47 4.13 5.65 -7.51
N ASN A 48 3.75 5.74 -6.23
CA ASN A 48 4.41 6.63 -5.29
C ASN A 48 5.86 6.17 -5.03
N LEU A 49 6.09 4.87 -4.86
CA LEU A 49 7.44 4.32 -4.73
C LEU A 49 8.31 4.61 -5.97
N ASP A 50 7.84 4.26 -7.17
CA ASP A 50 8.54 4.56 -8.44
C ASP A 50 8.86 6.05 -8.57
N PHE A 51 7.93 6.91 -8.14
CA PHE A 51 8.17 8.35 -8.20
C PHE A 51 9.27 8.81 -7.22
N LEU A 52 9.25 8.34 -5.97
CA LEU A 52 10.32 8.64 -4.99
C LEU A 52 11.68 8.08 -5.43
N LEU A 53 11.71 6.84 -5.95
CA LEU A 53 12.94 6.24 -6.48
C LEU A 53 13.55 7.12 -7.58
N ARG A 54 12.74 7.65 -8.49
CA ARG A 54 13.21 8.56 -9.55
C ARG A 54 13.73 9.89 -9.00
N LEU A 55 13.06 10.47 -7.99
CA LEU A 55 13.54 11.68 -7.34
C LEU A 55 14.90 11.45 -6.67
N ALA A 56 15.10 10.30 -6.05
CA ALA A 56 16.37 9.86 -5.47
C ALA A 56 17.39 9.34 -6.50
N LYS A 57 17.09 9.40 -7.82
CA LYS A 57 17.92 8.87 -8.92
C LYS A 57 18.25 7.38 -8.80
N LEU A 58 17.42 6.62 -8.08
CA LEU A 58 17.51 5.18 -7.93
C LEU A 58 16.84 4.47 -9.12
N LYS A 59 17.48 3.41 -9.63
CA LYS A 59 16.95 2.67 -10.78
C LYS A 59 15.91 1.65 -10.31
N GLU A 60 14.66 1.84 -10.71
CA GLU A 60 13.51 0.94 -10.42
C GLU A 60 13.81 -0.56 -10.65
N VAL A 61 14.66 -0.89 -11.63
CA VAL A 61 15.02 -2.28 -11.95
C VAL A 61 15.61 -3.05 -10.76
N HIS A 62 16.27 -2.35 -9.83
CA HIS A 62 16.84 -2.95 -8.63
C HIS A 62 15.81 -3.20 -7.53
N PHE A 63 14.62 -2.60 -7.63
CA PHE A 63 13.58 -2.64 -6.59
C PHE A 63 12.32 -3.38 -7.04
N VAL A 64 12.45 -4.22 -8.07
CA VAL A 64 11.33 -4.99 -8.63
C VAL A 64 10.72 -5.95 -7.61
N ASN A 65 11.54 -6.54 -6.74
CA ASN A 65 11.05 -7.47 -5.71
C ASN A 65 10.23 -6.74 -4.64
N GLN A 66 10.68 -5.57 -4.17
CA GLN A 66 9.93 -4.70 -3.26
C GLN A 66 8.57 -4.32 -3.88
N MET A 67 8.55 -3.97 -5.17
CA MET A 67 7.29 -3.70 -5.88
C MET A 67 6.37 -4.93 -5.93
N ASN A 68 6.91 -6.14 -6.13
CA ASN A 68 6.12 -7.37 -6.14
C ASN A 68 5.59 -7.72 -4.75
N ILE A 69 6.38 -7.52 -3.70
CA ILE A 69 5.96 -7.69 -2.30
C ILE A 69 4.84 -6.71 -1.97
N ILE A 70 4.94 -5.43 -2.38
CA ILE A 70 3.85 -4.46 -2.22
C ILE A 70 2.58 -4.92 -2.93
N ARG A 71 2.67 -5.47 -4.15
CA ARG A 71 1.48 -6.02 -4.86
C ARG A 71 0.82 -7.15 -4.07
N LEU A 72 1.65 -7.99 -3.49
CA LEU A 72 1.23 -9.16 -2.74
C LEU A 72 0.55 -8.77 -1.43
N LEU A 73 1.21 -7.96 -0.61
CA LEU A 73 0.67 -7.42 0.64
C LEU A 73 -0.61 -6.60 0.43
N THR A 74 -0.68 -5.76 -0.60
CA THR A 74 -1.92 -5.02 -0.88
C THR A 74 -3.06 -5.96 -1.33
N SER A 75 -2.72 -7.10 -1.95
CA SER A 75 -3.72 -8.13 -2.28
C SER A 75 -4.30 -8.75 -1.03
N GLU A 76 -3.44 -9.07 -0.08
CA GLU A 76 -3.82 -9.62 1.22
C GLU A 76 -4.65 -8.63 2.04
N LEU A 77 -4.20 -7.36 2.13
CA LEU A 77 -4.92 -6.29 2.83
C LEU A 77 -6.36 -6.17 2.31
N TYR A 78 -6.55 -6.18 1.00
CA TYR A 78 -7.88 -6.16 0.40
C TYR A 78 -8.73 -7.37 0.82
N GLN A 79 -8.18 -8.58 0.76
CA GLN A 79 -8.91 -9.79 1.14
C GLN A 79 -9.29 -9.81 2.63
N LEU A 80 -8.39 -9.34 3.50
CA LEU A 80 -8.68 -9.18 4.93
C LEU A 80 -9.80 -8.16 5.15
N ALA A 81 -9.77 -7.03 4.43
CA ALA A 81 -10.78 -5.98 4.54
C ALA A 81 -12.15 -6.40 4.00
N THR A 82 -12.19 -7.20 2.93
CA THR A 82 -13.42 -7.71 2.32
C THR A 82 -13.94 -9.00 2.93
N LYS A 83 -13.14 -9.67 3.76
CA LYS A 83 -13.41 -11.04 4.26
C LYS A 83 -13.62 -12.06 3.13
N THR A 84 -13.08 -11.80 1.94
CA THR A 84 -13.15 -12.71 0.79
C THR A 84 -11.80 -13.39 0.58
N GLY A 85 -11.64 -14.65 0.98
CA GLY A 85 -10.40 -15.40 0.75
C GLY A 85 -10.17 -16.57 1.72
N LEU A 86 -9.45 -17.59 1.25
CA LEU A 86 -9.06 -18.78 2.00
C LEU A 86 -7.98 -18.42 3.04
N LYS A 87 -8.29 -18.60 4.33
CA LYS A 87 -7.39 -18.30 5.46
C LYS A 87 -6.04 -19.04 5.39
N GLU A 88 -5.98 -20.14 4.65
CA GLU A 88 -4.83 -21.05 4.61
C GLU A 88 -3.73 -20.55 3.67
N ASP A 89 -4.09 -20.09 2.47
CA ASP A 89 -3.14 -19.49 1.52
C ASP A 89 -2.50 -18.21 2.09
N MET A 90 -3.23 -17.48 2.95
CA MET A 90 -2.75 -16.27 3.65
C MET A 90 -1.72 -16.55 4.75
N LYS A 91 -1.81 -17.70 5.44
CA LYS A 91 -0.80 -18.09 6.43
C LYS A 91 0.50 -18.54 5.77
N VAL A 92 0.39 -19.26 4.65
CA VAL A 92 1.55 -19.60 3.81
C VAL A 92 2.18 -18.34 3.24
N LEU A 93 1.34 -17.38 2.85
CA LEU A 93 1.77 -16.07 2.37
C LEU A 93 2.58 -15.30 3.40
N ASN A 94 2.07 -15.11 4.61
CA ASN A 94 2.78 -14.38 5.66
C ASN A 94 4.12 -15.03 6.01
N LYS A 95 4.16 -16.36 6.17
CA LYS A 95 5.43 -17.07 6.40
C LYS A 95 6.45 -16.87 5.28
N LYS A 96 5.98 -16.83 4.02
CA LYS A 96 6.85 -16.61 2.85
C LYS A 96 7.27 -15.16 2.74
N ILE A 97 6.41 -14.20 3.05
CA ILE A 97 6.78 -12.79 3.10
C ILE A 97 7.82 -12.57 4.19
N GLU A 98 7.59 -13.10 5.40
CA GLU A 98 8.57 -13.09 6.52
C GLU A 98 9.91 -13.67 6.12
N ALA A 99 9.95 -14.85 5.48
CA ALA A 99 11.20 -15.43 4.98
C ALA A 99 11.89 -14.55 3.91
N ASN A 100 11.10 -13.87 3.08
CA ASN A 100 11.61 -12.89 2.12
C ASN A 100 12.07 -11.58 2.80
N LEU A 101 11.53 -11.21 3.97
CA LEU A 101 11.95 -9.98 4.68
C LEU A 101 13.45 -10.05 5.02
N ASP A 102 13.92 -11.21 5.47
CA ASP A 102 15.33 -11.46 5.78
C ASP A 102 16.20 -11.40 4.52
N GLU A 103 15.74 -12.01 3.42
CA GLU A 103 16.43 -11.99 2.12
C GLU A 103 16.54 -10.57 1.52
N TYR A 104 15.54 -9.72 1.75
CA TYR A 104 15.48 -8.37 1.22
C TYR A 104 15.89 -7.28 2.22
N HIS A 105 16.49 -7.67 3.35
CA HIS A 105 16.97 -6.76 4.40
C HIS A 105 15.92 -5.74 4.87
N LEU A 106 14.67 -6.19 5.02
CA LEU A 106 13.58 -5.32 5.44
C LEU A 106 13.59 -5.14 6.96
N ILE A 107 13.74 -3.89 7.41
CA ILE A 107 13.69 -3.56 8.84
C ILE A 107 12.23 -3.37 9.25
N LEU A 108 11.74 -4.27 10.11
CA LEU A 108 10.42 -4.12 10.73
C LEU A 108 10.47 -3.08 11.85
N ILE A 109 9.73 -2.00 11.68
CA ILE A 109 9.54 -1.00 12.72
C ILE A 109 8.35 -1.41 13.59
N PRO A 110 8.50 -1.44 14.94
CA PRO A 110 7.48 -1.94 15.85
C PRO A 110 6.32 -0.94 16.09
N ASP A 111 6.41 0.27 15.54
CA ASP A 111 5.48 1.36 15.82
C ASP A 111 4.09 1.09 15.25
N ASN A 112 3.10 1.01 16.14
CA ASN A 112 1.71 0.81 15.76
C ASN A 112 1.01 2.15 15.51
N LEU A 113 1.17 2.67 14.28
CA LEU A 113 0.60 3.96 13.87
C LEU A 113 -0.94 3.92 13.76
N GLU A 114 -1.55 2.76 13.46
CA GLU A 114 -3.02 2.65 13.40
C GLU A 114 -3.65 2.77 14.80
N LYS A 115 -2.98 2.26 15.84
CA LYS A 115 -3.42 2.35 17.23
C LYS A 115 -3.42 3.79 17.73
N ASN A 116 -2.49 4.62 17.25
CA ASN A 116 -2.44 6.04 17.59
C ASN A 116 -3.68 6.77 17.05
N LEU A 117 -4.05 6.54 15.79
CA LEU A 117 -5.29 7.10 15.23
C LEU A 117 -6.54 6.56 15.91
N ALA A 118 -6.59 5.24 16.18
CA ALA A 118 -7.74 4.63 16.83
C ALA A 118 -8.03 5.27 18.21
N ARG A 119 -6.95 5.60 18.95
CA ARG A 119 -7.03 6.29 20.24
C ARG A 119 -7.49 7.74 20.11
N GLU A 120 -6.98 8.48 19.12
CA GLU A 120 -7.32 9.89 18.88
C GLU A 120 -8.82 10.09 18.66
N PHE A 121 -9.48 9.16 17.97
CA PHE A 121 -10.91 9.24 17.64
C PHE A 121 -11.82 8.42 18.57
N HIS A 122 -11.28 7.85 19.66
CA HIS A 122 -12.04 7.11 20.68
C HIS A 122 -12.92 5.97 20.14
N PHE A 123 -12.44 5.21 19.15
CA PHE A 123 -13.17 4.05 18.62
C PHE A 123 -13.40 2.98 19.70
N THR A 124 -14.56 2.30 19.66
CA THR A 124 -14.84 1.18 20.57
C THR A 124 -13.95 -0.03 20.26
N PRO A 125 -13.76 -0.98 21.19
CA PRO A 125 -12.99 -2.20 20.92
C PRO A 125 -13.47 -2.97 19.67
N GLU A 126 -14.78 -3.02 19.43
CA GLU A 126 -15.38 -3.66 18.26
C GLU A 126 -15.01 -2.91 16.96
N GLU A 127 -15.03 -1.58 17.01
CA GLU A 127 -14.65 -0.73 15.88
C GLU A 127 -13.16 -0.80 15.59
N ILE A 128 -12.31 -0.84 16.62
CA ILE A 128 -10.86 -1.08 16.49
C ILE A 128 -10.61 -2.41 15.81
N THR A 129 -11.25 -3.48 16.27
CA THR A 129 -11.12 -4.81 15.66
C THR A 129 -11.56 -4.82 14.20
N ARG A 130 -12.57 -4.02 13.86
CA ARG A 130 -13.14 -3.95 12.51
C ARG A 130 -12.33 -3.09 11.53
N TYR A 131 -11.77 -1.98 11.99
CA TYR A 131 -11.18 -0.93 11.13
C TYR A 131 -9.67 -0.74 11.32
N PHE A 132 -9.11 -1.12 12.48
CA PHE A 132 -7.74 -0.81 12.92
C PHE A 132 -7.03 -2.04 13.52
N SER A 133 -7.18 -3.20 12.87
CA SER A 133 -6.49 -4.45 13.24
C SER A 133 -5.64 -4.95 12.06
N PHE A 134 -4.94 -4.04 11.39
CA PHE A 134 -4.15 -4.29 10.17
C PHE A 134 -2.67 -3.90 10.35
N HIS A 135 -2.22 -3.64 11.59
CA HIS A 135 -0.88 -3.14 11.89
C HIS A 135 0.23 -3.98 11.25
N HIS A 136 0.14 -5.31 11.38
CA HIS A 136 1.15 -6.20 10.83
C HIS A 136 1.34 -5.98 9.32
N ILE A 137 0.25 -5.93 8.56
CA ILE A 137 0.32 -5.75 7.11
C ILE A 137 0.71 -4.32 6.71
N TYR A 138 0.27 -3.31 7.46
CA TYR A 138 0.71 -1.93 7.25
C TYR A 138 2.21 -1.76 7.53
N SER A 139 2.72 -2.36 8.60
CA SER A 139 4.13 -2.30 8.95
C SER A 139 4.99 -3.00 7.89
N MET A 140 4.57 -4.16 7.39
CA MET A 140 5.29 -4.84 6.29
C MET A 140 5.27 -4.02 5.00
N LEU A 141 4.13 -3.43 4.64
CA LEU A 141 4.02 -2.55 3.47
C LEU A 141 4.94 -1.34 3.60
N ALA A 142 4.93 -0.69 4.75
CA ALA A 142 5.74 0.48 5.06
C ALA A 142 7.24 0.16 5.04
N SER A 143 7.65 -0.95 5.67
CA SER A 143 9.04 -1.41 5.68
C SER A 143 9.55 -1.73 4.27
N THR A 144 8.72 -2.41 3.47
CA THR A 144 9.03 -2.70 2.06
C THR A 144 9.12 -1.43 1.22
N PHE A 145 8.26 -0.46 1.49
CA PHE A 145 8.25 0.83 0.79
C PHE A 145 9.48 1.67 1.13
N ALA A 146 9.91 1.67 2.39
CA ALA A 146 11.01 2.48 2.89
C ALA A 146 12.39 1.88 2.61
N SER A 147 12.50 0.56 2.42
CA SER A 147 13.80 -0.12 2.30
C SER A 147 14.74 0.40 1.21
N PRO A 148 14.30 0.95 0.06
CA PRO A 148 15.23 1.56 -0.90
C PRO A 148 15.94 2.81 -0.37
N PHE A 149 15.45 3.39 0.72
CA PHE A 149 15.91 4.63 1.34
C PHE A 149 16.49 4.39 2.74
N ILE A 150 16.99 3.18 3.00
CA ILE A 150 17.47 2.78 4.34
C ILE A 150 18.61 3.65 4.86
N ASP A 151 19.43 4.17 3.95
CA ASP A 151 20.57 5.04 4.24
C ASP A 151 20.21 6.54 4.21
N ASP A 152 18.94 6.90 4.01
CA ASP A 152 18.45 8.29 4.01
C ASP A 152 18.16 8.74 5.46
N ASP A 153 18.60 9.94 5.84
CA ASP A 153 18.34 10.51 7.17
C ASP A 153 16.84 10.59 7.50
N ASN A 154 15.99 10.67 6.48
CA ASN A 154 14.53 10.69 6.60
C ASN A 154 13.90 9.30 6.44
N TYR A 155 14.64 8.19 6.56
CA TYR A 155 14.14 6.82 6.39
C TYR A 155 12.78 6.57 7.07
N TYR A 156 12.64 7.00 8.33
CA TYR A 156 11.39 6.84 9.08
C TYR A 156 10.21 7.57 8.43
N GLN A 157 10.43 8.71 7.77
CA GLN A 157 9.38 9.41 7.05
C GLN A 157 8.89 8.61 5.83
N TYR A 158 9.77 7.87 5.14
CA TYR A 158 9.34 6.95 4.08
C TYR A 158 8.48 5.81 4.64
N TYR A 159 8.84 5.30 5.82
CA TYR A 159 8.03 4.32 6.54
C TYR A 159 6.65 4.89 6.91
N GLU A 160 6.60 6.05 7.58
CA GLU A 160 5.34 6.71 7.95
C GLU A 160 4.47 6.95 6.71
N TYR A 161 5.05 7.47 5.64
CA TYR A 161 4.34 7.69 4.39
C TYR A 161 3.73 6.39 3.83
N GLY A 162 4.53 5.32 3.73
CA GLY A 162 4.06 4.02 3.24
C GLY A 162 2.94 3.44 4.09
N TYR A 163 3.08 3.53 5.42
CA TYR A 163 2.09 3.07 6.39
C TYR A 163 0.76 3.82 6.24
N TYR A 164 0.81 5.15 6.30
CA TYR A 164 -0.39 5.99 6.24
C TYR A 164 -1.05 5.95 4.85
N LEU A 165 -0.27 5.76 3.76
CA LEU A 165 -0.83 5.54 2.43
C LEU A 165 -1.62 4.23 2.35
N ALA A 166 -1.07 3.13 2.86
CA ALA A 166 -1.78 1.85 2.91
C ALA A 166 -3.06 1.94 3.75
N MET A 167 -2.97 2.59 4.91
CA MET A 167 -4.10 2.81 5.80
C MET A 167 -5.17 3.72 5.16
N TYR A 168 -4.80 4.82 4.51
CA TYR A 168 -5.71 5.72 3.80
C TYR A 168 -6.51 4.98 2.72
N LEU A 169 -5.84 4.13 1.94
CA LEU A 169 -6.49 3.32 0.90
C LEU A 169 -7.47 2.31 1.50
N ASN A 170 -7.10 1.66 2.62
CA ASN A 170 -7.97 0.70 3.31
C ASN A 170 -9.18 1.37 3.96
N LEU A 171 -8.98 2.47 4.67
CA LEU A 171 -10.07 3.26 5.27
C LEU A 171 -11.01 3.79 4.18
N GLY A 172 -10.48 4.10 2.99
CA GLY A 172 -11.29 4.44 1.81
C GLY A 172 -12.28 3.35 1.39
N TYR A 173 -11.96 2.08 1.63
CA TYR A 173 -12.91 0.99 1.40
C TYR A 173 -14.06 1.04 2.41
N TYR A 174 -13.78 1.22 3.70
CA TYR A 174 -14.82 1.28 4.74
C TYR A 174 -15.68 2.55 4.68
N SER A 175 -15.06 3.69 4.38
CA SER A 175 -15.75 4.98 4.27
C SER A 175 -16.73 5.03 3.10
N ASN A 176 -16.46 4.26 2.04
CA ASN A 176 -17.24 4.31 0.80
C ASN A 176 -18.24 3.14 0.65
N LYS A 177 -17.99 1.97 1.28
CA LYS A 177 -18.83 0.76 1.15
C LYS A 177 -20.05 0.73 2.09
N THR A 178 -20.07 1.54 3.14
CA THR A 178 -21.19 1.53 4.11
C THR A 178 -22.35 2.39 3.62
N THR A 179 -23.19 1.82 2.76
CA THR A 179 -24.52 2.34 2.37
C THR A 179 -25.53 2.32 3.54
N ILE A 180 -25.12 1.89 4.74
CA ILE A 180 -25.93 1.87 5.95
C ILE A 180 -25.07 2.49 7.07
N ASN A 181 -25.30 3.78 7.34
CA ASN A 181 -24.59 4.64 8.29
C ASN A 181 -23.04 4.63 8.20
N PRO A 182 -22.43 5.45 7.33
CA PRO A 182 -21.00 5.71 7.40
C PRO A 182 -20.65 6.25 8.80
N ASN A 183 -19.82 5.51 9.54
CA ASN A 183 -19.26 6.06 10.77
C ASN A 183 -18.34 7.22 10.36
N TYR A 184 -18.76 8.45 10.64
CA TYR A 184 -18.03 9.66 10.28
C TYR A 184 -16.62 9.67 10.87
N LEU A 185 -16.39 8.98 12.00
CA LEU A 185 -15.06 8.85 12.60
C LEU A 185 -14.10 8.08 11.68
N VAL A 186 -14.58 7.10 10.92
CA VAL A 186 -13.74 6.39 9.93
C VAL A 186 -13.33 7.34 8.80
N PHE A 187 -14.22 8.24 8.39
CA PHE A 187 -13.88 9.30 7.44
C PHE A 187 -12.87 10.30 8.03
N CYS A 188 -13.06 10.74 9.28
CA CYS A 188 -12.10 11.60 9.98
C CYS A 188 -10.72 10.93 10.12
N ALA A 189 -10.67 9.65 10.50
CA ALA A 189 -9.43 8.88 10.57
C ALA A 189 -8.74 8.77 9.21
N LYS A 190 -9.51 8.60 8.12
CA LYS A 190 -8.98 8.63 6.76
C LYS A 190 -8.36 9.99 6.42
N LEU A 191 -9.01 11.10 6.76
CA LEU A 191 -8.43 12.44 6.56
C LEU A 191 -7.16 12.64 7.39
N LYS A 192 -7.14 12.15 8.64
CA LYS A 192 -5.95 12.19 9.49
C LYS A 192 -4.78 11.38 8.91
N ALA A 193 -5.07 10.20 8.35
CA ALA A 193 -4.07 9.42 7.63
C ALA A 193 -3.47 10.22 6.46
N GLN A 194 -4.33 10.93 5.70
CA GLN A 194 -3.88 11.77 4.60
C GLN A 194 -3.01 12.95 5.08
N GLU A 195 -3.39 13.61 6.17
CA GLU A 195 -2.58 14.67 6.80
C GLU A 195 -1.19 14.13 7.14
N LYS A 196 -1.11 12.96 7.78
CA LYS A 196 0.17 12.32 8.12
C LYS A 196 1.01 11.92 6.91
N MET A 197 0.39 11.46 5.82
CA MET A 197 1.09 11.26 4.55
C MET A 197 1.70 12.56 4.02
N ILE A 198 0.95 13.67 4.11
CA ILE A 198 1.39 14.99 3.63
C ILE A 198 2.57 15.50 4.46
N GLU A 199 2.47 15.40 5.80
CA GLU A 199 3.57 15.74 6.71
C GLU A 199 4.85 14.98 6.38
N ALA A 200 4.75 13.67 6.11
CA ALA A 200 5.90 12.84 5.76
C ALA A 200 6.53 13.25 4.42
N ILE A 201 5.73 13.47 3.37
CA ILE A 201 6.24 13.91 2.05
C ILE A 201 6.88 15.29 2.12
N GLN A 202 6.35 16.19 2.94
CA GLN A 202 6.95 17.52 3.13
C GLN A 202 8.37 17.43 3.66
N LYS A 203 8.65 16.45 4.54
CA LYS A 203 10.00 16.20 5.07
C LYS A 203 10.88 15.45 4.08
N ILE A 204 10.36 14.42 3.39
CA ILE A 204 11.11 13.64 2.41
C ILE A 204 11.58 14.49 1.23
N THR A 205 10.69 15.31 0.68
CA THR A 205 10.96 16.03 -0.56
C THR A 205 10.31 17.41 -0.58
N PRO A 206 10.80 18.36 0.26
CA PRO A 206 10.22 19.70 0.35
C PRO A 206 10.19 20.41 -1.02
N GLU A 207 11.24 20.25 -1.83
CA GLU A 207 11.36 20.87 -3.15
C GLU A 207 10.31 20.37 -4.16
N PHE A 208 9.95 19.08 -4.10
CA PHE A 208 8.99 18.46 -5.03
C PHE A 208 7.63 18.18 -4.39
N PHE A 209 7.40 18.67 -3.16
CA PHE A 209 6.20 18.41 -2.36
C PHE A 209 4.90 18.62 -3.15
N ASN A 210 4.72 19.80 -3.74
CA ASN A 210 3.51 20.14 -4.50
C ASN A 210 3.28 19.20 -5.69
N LEU A 211 4.36 18.88 -6.43
CA LEU A 211 4.27 17.97 -7.58
C LEU A 211 3.89 16.56 -7.14
N PHE A 212 4.45 16.11 -6.01
CA PHE A 212 4.15 14.82 -5.42
C PHE A 212 2.67 14.73 -5.03
N VAL A 213 2.17 15.67 -4.24
CA VAL A 213 0.77 15.73 -3.81
C VAL A 213 -0.19 15.74 -5.02
N ILE A 214 0.09 16.53 -6.06
CA ILE A 214 -0.73 16.58 -7.29
C ILE A 214 -0.77 15.21 -7.98
N LYS A 215 0.37 14.53 -8.12
CA LYS A 215 0.42 13.21 -8.76
C LYS A 215 -0.32 12.16 -7.93
N THR A 216 -0.12 12.13 -6.62
CA THR A 216 -0.79 11.20 -5.71
C THR A 216 -2.30 11.40 -5.77
N ASN A 217 -2.78 12.65 -5.64
CA ASN A 217 -4.21 12.97 -5.74
C ASN A 217 -4.81 12.56 -7.09
N LYS A 218 -4.08 12.77 -8.19
CA LYS A 218 -4.50 12.30 -9.52
C LYS A 218 -4.62 10.78 -9.61
N TRP A 219 -3.79 10.02 -8.91
CA TRP A 219 -3.94 8.56 -8.89
C TRP A 219 -5.07 8.11 -7.97
N LEU A 220 -5.26 8.78 -6.83
CA LEU A 220 -6.35 8.52 -5.90
C LEU A 220 -7.73 8.77 -6.53
N SER A 221 -7.87 9.84 -7.34
CA SER A 221 -9.15 10.14 -8.02
C SER A 221 -9.52 9.14 -9.12
N GLN A 222 -8.59 8.27 -9.53
CA GLN A 222 -8.83 7.22 -10.51
C GLN A 222 -9.34 5.92 -9.90
N VAL A 223 -9.38 5.80 -8.57
CA VAL A 223 -9.87 4.59 -7.89
C VAL A 223 -11.38 4.50 -8.06
N ASN A 224 -11.83 3.52 -8.84
CA ASN A 224 -13.26 3.27 -9.03
C ASN A 224 -13.80 2.34 -7.94
N TYR A 225 -14.37 2.93 -6.89
CA TYR A 225 -14.94 2.18 -5.78
C TYR A 225 -16.22 1.40 -6.14
N HIS A 226 -16.99 1.81 -7.16
CA HIS A 226 -18.20 1.10 -7.60
C HIS A 226 -17.91 -0.22 -8.32
N LYS A 227 -16.81 -0.32 -9.08
CA LYS A 227 -16.43 -1.62 -9.71
C LYS A 227 -16.08 -2.68 -8.68
N LEU A 228 -15.54 -2.28 -7.52
CA LEU A 228 -15.24 -3.19 -6.40
C LEU A 228 -16.51 -3.78 -5.76
N GLU A 229 -17.67 -3.13 -5.91
CA GLU A 229 -18.95 -3.59 -5.33
C GLU A 229 -19.71 -4.55 -6.26
N VAL A 230 -19.68 -4.33 -7.57
CA VAL A 230 -20.43 -5.14 -8.56
C VAL A 230 -19.84 -6.55 -8.70
N GLU A 231 -18.50 -6.67 -8.72
CA GLU A 231 -17.81 -7.96 -8.93
C GLU A 231 -17.80 -8.86 -7.67
N GLN A 232 -18.33 -8.40 -6.52
CA GLN A 232 -18.53 -9.21 -5.31
C GLN A 232 -19.93 -9.85 -5.24
N ARG A 233 -20.88 -9.41 -6.09
CA ARG A 233 -22.24 -9.95 -6.16
C ARG A 233 -22.40 -11.05 -7.21
N THR A 234 -21.36 -11.30 -8.01
CA THR A 234 -21.24 -12.36 -9.02
C THR A 234 -20.25 -13.42 -8.57
#